data_AF-A0A7W0BX22-F1
#
_entry.id   AF-A0A7W0BX22-F1
#
_cell.length_a   1.000
_cell.length_b   1.000
_cell.length_c   1.000
_cell.angle_alpha   90.00
_cell.angle_beta   90.00
_cell.angle_gamma   90.00
#
_symmetry.space_group_name_H-M   'P 1'
#
loop_
_entity.id
_entity.type
_entity.pdbx_description
1 polymer ?
#
loop_
_entity_poly.entity_id
_entity_poly.type
_entity_poly.pdbx_seq_one_letter_code
_entity_poly.pdbx_strand_id
1 'polypeptide(L)'
;MSYLFGHNLSIHSLKIIEILFKYRGMTANQIAHMIHSGHYTLAQEKSVYNYLGKLKKQKLVNSYRLQGSFSRGSMYYLSEKGYELAKHWLNIEQEQKGDGWILSDQLHGEGYADLPYDVYKPPLEQTTHHLLLIEFFKQLKMIEGIDLYHRLNLYASKKYQVDGQMYRYRPDAEIKLADGRIFAIEIDRATETHEQLRKKFKTYRNYLEYLRKTEQPIPTGIIFVVEAKRREHGMKRRWENMMSAFFEEIGDFHKDFYLVMTSMDRVPDTVLFEHYRVEYEKAASVAIRKELENVYDKVSNYAKRNPIRNIFSIAIHKKSGLFDLYSNVVCHEMDTALYSRVYDFYQRFEPEAKKYDEVKDYDLNATYINCIFVEKPFIIQSLDSYEVDELLKKTARSLQRHCCYIQLERIE
;
A
#
# COMPACT_ATOMS: atom_id res chain seq x y z
N MET A 1 -23.54 23.26 -22.30
CA MET A 1 -23.82 23.95 -21.02
C MET A 1 -24.97 23.21 -20.37
N SER A 2 -24.86 22.85 -19.11
CA SER A 2 -25.92 22.17 -18.35
C SER A 2 -26.53 23.17 -17.37
N TYR A 3 -27.86 23.32 -17.39
CA TYR A 3 -28.57 24.07 -16.38
C TYR A 3 -28.94 23.11 -15.24
N LEU A 4 -28.26 23.24 -14.11
CA LEU A 4 -28.43 22.37 -12.93
C LEU A 4 -28.69 23.26 -11.71
N PHE A 5 -29.83 23.08 -11.04
CA PHE A 5 -30.23 23.86 -9.85
C PHE A 5 -30.11 25.39 -10.00
N GLY A 6 -30.47 25.95 -11.15
CA GLY A 6 -30.36 27.39 -11.37
C GLY A 6 -28.96 27.89 -11.72
N HIS A 7 -27.99 26.99 -11.89
CA HIS A 7 -26.62 27.33 -12.28
C HIS A 7 -26.36 26.97 -13.74
N ASN A 8 -25.79 27.91 -14.49
CA ASN A 8 -25.26 27.65 -15.81
C ASN A 8 -23.79 27.19 -15.69
N LEU A 9 -23.58 25.88 -15.69
CA LEU A 9 -22.26 25.27 -15.47
C LEU A 9 -21.66 24.76 -16.79
N SER A 10 -20.36 25.03 -16.95
CA SER A 10 -19.56 24.45 -18.02
C SER A 10 -19.12 23.03 -17.66
N ILE A 11 -18.74 22.23 -18.65
CA ILE A 11 -18.20 20.87 -18.44
C ILE A 11 -16.97 20.92 -17.52
N HIS A 12 -16.09 21.92 -17.67
CA HIS A 12 -14.93 22.10 -16.79
C HIS A 12 -15.33 22.39 -15.34
N SER A 13 -16.41 23.16 -15.13
CA SER A 13 -16.95 23.42 -13.79
C SER A 13 -17.47 22.15 -13.14
N LEU A 14 -18.19 21.31 -13.89
CA LEU A 14 -18.66 20.02 -13.42
C LEU A 14 -17.51 19.07 -13.08
N LYS A 15 -16.47 18.99 -13.92
CA LYS A 15 -15.25 18.20 -13.63
C LYS A 15 -14.56 18.63 -12.33
N ILE A 16 -14.49 19.93 -12.05
CA ILE A 16 -13.94 20.44 -10.78
C ILE A 16 -14.85 20.04 -9.61
N ILE A 17 -16.17 20.18 -9.76
CA ILE A 17 -17.12 19.80 -8.72
C ILE A 17 -17.01 18.31 -8.39
N GLU A 18 -16.94 17.46 -9.41
CA GLU A 18 -16.78 16.03 -9.27
C GLU A 18 -15.46 15.64 -8.59
N ILE A 19 -14.32 16.20 -9.02
CA ILE A 19 -13.04 15.95 -8.36
C ILE A 19 -13.07 16.38 -6.89
N LEU A 20 -13.65 17.56 -6.60
CA LEU A 20 -13.79 18.01 -5.23
C LEU A 20 -14.72 17.09 -4.43
N PHE A 21 -15.80 16.57 -5.03
CA PHE A 21 -16.67 15.57 -4.41
C PHE A 21 -15.93 14.26 -4.09
N LYS A 22 -15.06 13.78 -4.98
CA LYS A 22 -14.29 12.55 -4.72
C LYS A 22 -13.27 12.74 -3.61
N TYR A 23 -12.50 13.83 -3.68
CA TYR A 23 -11.31 14.03 -2.87
C TYR A 23 -11.49 15.02 -1.72
N ARG A 24 -12.71 15.53 -1.53
CA ARG A 24 -13.19 16.41 -0.46
C ARG A 24 -12.56 17.81 -0.42
N GLY A 25 -11.30 17.96 -0.80
CA GLY A 25 -10.62 19.25 -0.88
C GLY A 25 -9.23 19.15 -1.48
N MET A 26 -8.83 20.13 -2.28
CA MET A 26 -7.58 20.11 -3.04
C MET A 26 -7.07 21.53 -3.33
N THR A 27 -5.77 21.68 -3.59
CA THR A 27 -5.24 22.95 -4.15
C THR A 27 -5.58 23.05 -5.64
N ALA A 28 -5.58 24.26 -6.20
CA ALA A 28 -5.81 24.46 -7.64
C ALA A 28 -4.79 23.69 -8.51
N ASN A 29 -3.54 23.61 -8.06
CA ASN A 29 -2.48 22.85 -8.71
C ASN A 29 -2.81 21.35 -8.77
N GLN A 30 -3.24 20.78 -7.64
CA GLN A 30 -3.63 19.38 -7.58
C GLN A 30 -4.87 19.09 -8.43
N ILE A 31 -5.85 20.00 -8.45
CA ILE A 31 -7.03 19.89 -9.32
C ILE A 31 -6.60 19.87 -10.80
N ALA A 32 -5.70 20.76 -11.22
CA ALA A 32 -5.20 20.79 -12.59
C ALA A 32 -4.54 19.45 -12.96
N HIS A 33 -3.70 18.91 -12.08
CA HIS A 33 -3.05 17.62 -12.27
C HIS A 33 -4.07 16.47 -12.41
N MET A 34 -5.10 16.45 -11.56
CA MET A 34 -6.13 15.40 -11.60
C MET A 34 -7.06 15.51 -12.81
N ILE A 35 -7.30 16.71 -13.35
CA ILE A 35 -8.12 16.89 -14.57
C ILE A 35 -7.35 16.48 -15.83
N HIS A 36 -6.04 16.72 -15.86
CA HIS A 36 -5.21 16.59 -17.06
C HIS A 36 -4.21 15.42 -16.98
N SER A 37 -4.46 14.45 -16.10
CA SER A 37 -3.64 13.23 -15.94
C SER A 37 -2.14 13.51 -15.86
N GLY A 38 -1.74 14.49 -15.05
CA GLY A 38 -0.34 14.86 -14.83
C GLY A 38 0.32 15.73 -15.90
N HIS A 39 -0.17 15.70 -17.14
CA HIS A 39 0.36 16.51 -18.24
C HIS A 39 -0.48 17.77 -18.46
N TYR A 40 -0.13 18.86 -17.77
CA TYR A 40 -0.79 20.15 -17.98
C TYR A 40 0.18 21.32 -18.15
N THR A 41 -0.31 22.32 -18.85
CA THR A 41 0.35 23.61 -19.12
C THR A 41 -0.02 24.64 -18.05
N LEU A 42 0.82 25.66 -17.86
CA LEU A 42 0.50 26.79 -16.99
C LEU A 42 -0.83 27.48 -17.38
N ALA A 43 -1.22 27.45 -18.66
CA ALA A 43 -2.49 27.98 -19.12
C ALA A 43 -3.68 27.16 -18.60
N GLN A 44 -3.57 25.84 -18.60
CA GLN A 44 -4.59 24.95 -18.02
C GLN A 44 -4.71 25.15 -16.50
N GLU A 45 -3.59 25.31 -15.79
CA GLU A 45 -3.63 25.62 -14.35
C GLU A 45 -4.35 26.95 -14.07
N LYS A 46 -3.99 28.01 -14.81
CA LYS A 46 -4.68 29.32 -14.71
C LYS A 46 -6.17 29.21 -15.01
N SER A 47 -6.55 28.35 -15.95
CA SER A 47 -7.96 28.08 -16.26
C SER A 47 -8.70 27.51 -15.05
N VAL A 48 -8.09 26.56 -14.33
CA VAL A 48 -8.65 26.00 -13.09
C VAL A 48 -8.87 27.10 -12.04
N TYR A 49 -7.91 28.00 -11.82
CA TYR A 49 -8.11 29.15 -10.92
C TYR A 49 -9.31 30.02 -11.31
N ASN A 50 -9.48 30.29 -12.62
CA ASN A 50 -10.61 31.08 -13.11
C ASN A 50 -11.96 30.38 -12.85
N TYR A 51 -12.05 29.08 -13.09
CA TYR A 51 -13.26 28.31 -12.80
C TYR A 51 -13.56 28.23 -11.29
N LEU A 52 -12.54 28.01 -10.45
CA LEU A 52 -12.69 28.04 -8.99
C LEU A 52 -13.19 29.40 -8.51
N GLY A 53 -12.67 30.50 -9.07
CA GLY A 53 -13.16 31.85 -8.79
C GLY A 53 -14.64 32.05 -9.13
N LYS A 54 -15.10 31.53 -10.28
CA LYS A 54 -16.52 31.55 -10.68
C LYS A 54 -17.38 30.70 -9.73
N LEU A 55 -16.96 29.47 -9.44
CA LEU A 55 -17.68 28.56 -8.53
C LEU A 55 -17.80 29.12 -7.11
N LYS A 56 -16.77 29.82 -6.63
CA LYS A 56 -16.79 30.53 -5.34
C LYS A 56 -17.78 31.70 -5.35
N LYS A 57 -17.82 32.51 -6.41
CA LYS A 57 -18.84 33.58 -6.57
C LYS A 57 -20.26 33.02 -6.58
N GLN A 58 -20.45 31.82 -7.12
CA GLN A 58 -21.72 31.09 -7.11
C GLN A 58 -22.03 30.37 -5.79
N LYS A 59 -21.16 30.47 -4.77
CA LYS A 59 -21.27 29.79 -3.47
C LYS A 59 -21.32 28.26 -3.57
N LEU A 60 -20.78 27.67 -4.63
CA LEU A 60 -20.67 26.21 -4.80
C LEU A 60 -19.35 25.65 -4.25
N VAL A 61 -18.33 26.50 -4.13
CA VAL A 61 -16.99 26.14 -3.64
C VAL A 61 -16.56 27.12 -2.56
N ASN A 62 -16.05 26.57 -1.47
CA ASN A 62 -15.38 27.30 -0.40
C ASN A 62 -13.85 27.22 -0.58
N SER A 63 -13.14 28.13 0.07
CA SER A 63 -11.67 28.15 0.10
C SER A 63 -11.19 28.26 1.54
N TYR A 64 -10.24 27.43 1.93
CA TYR A 64 -9.52 27.49 3.19
C TYR A 64 -8.09 27.97 2.92
N ARG A 65 -7.67 29.07 3.57
CA ARG A 65 -6.32 29.61 3.43
C ARG A 65 -5.35 28.72 4.19
N LEU A 66 -4.36 28.19 3.48
CA LEU A 66 -3.35 27.31 4.08
C LEU A 66 -2.38 28.17 4.89
N GLN A 67 -2.18 27.80 6.16
CA GLN A 67 -1.24 28.44 7.07
C GLN A 67 -0.06 27.49 7.27
N GLY A 68 1.15 27.90 6.89
CA GLY A 68 2.38 27.12 7.11
C GLY A 68 3.35 27.09 5.93
N SER A 69 4.50 26.45 6.15
CA SER A 69 5.60 26.31 5.20
C SER A 69 5.37 25.26 4.11
N PHE A 70 4.46 24.29 4.33
CA PHE A 70 4.26 23.14 3.44
C PHE A 70 3.47 23.45 2.17
N SER A 71 2.58 24.45 2.19
CA SER A 71 1.88 24.90 0.98
C SER A 71 1.43 26.36 1.12
N ARG A 72 1.72 27.17 0.11
CA ARG A 72 1.18 28.53 -0.02
C ARG A 72 -0.12 28.48 -0.82
N GLY A 73 -1.09 29.32 -0.46
CA GLY A 73 -2.33 29.48 -1.22
C GLY A 73 -3.57 29.00 -0.48
N SER A 74 -4.47 28.34 -1.20
CA SER A 74 -5.77 27.89 -0.68
C SER A 74 -6.07 26.47 -1.08
N MET A 75 -6.67 25.73 -0.15
CA MET A 75 -7.38 24.49 -0.45
C MET A 75 -8.84 24.84 -0.77
N TYR A 76 -9.36 24.29 -1.85
CA TYR A 76 -10.73 24.47 -2.31
C TYR A 76 -11.53 23.21 -2.01
N TYR A 77 -12.79 23.36 -1.61
CA TYR A 77 -13.70 22.26 -1.31
C TYR A 77 -15.14 22.68 -1.59
N LEU A 78 -16.03 21.72 -1.81
CA LEU A 78 -17.44 22.03 -2.05
C LEU A 78 -18.05 22.71 -0.82
N SER A 79 -18.89 23.72 -1.03
CA SER A 79 -19.84 24.15 0.00
C SER A 79 -20.95 23.09 0.14
N GLU A 80 -21.82 23.22 1.14
CA GLU A 80 -22.99 22.36 1.27
C GLU A 80 -23.87 22.42 0.02
N LYS A 81 -24.10 23.63 -0.52
CA LYS A 81 -24.81 23.81 -1.80
C LYS A 81 -24.10 23.13 -2.97
N GLY A 82 -22.77 23.21 -3.03
CA GLY A 82 -21.97 22.53 -4.05
C GLY A 82 -22.01 21.01 -3.92
N TYR A 83 -22.05 20.50 -2.69
CA TYR A 83 -22.16 19.08 -2.36
C TYR A 83 -23.49 18.50 -2.81
N GLU A 84 -24.62 19.14 -2.47
CA GLU A 84 -25.95 18.70 -2.93
C GLU A 84 -26.08 18.73 -4.46
N LEU A 85 -25.53 19.76 -5.12
CA LEU A 85 -25.47 19.80 -6.57
C LEU A 85 -24.64 18.64 -7.14
N ALA A 86 -23.50 18.32 -6.52
CA ALA A 86 -22.65 17.20 -6.94
C ALA A 86 -23.37 15.86 -6.79
N LYS A 87 -24.08 15.63 -5.67
CA LYS A 87 -24.88 14.41 -5.48
C LYS A 87 -25.89 14.22 -6.60
N HIS A 88 -26.63 15.27 -6.94
CA HIS A 88 -27.60 15.20 -8.03
C HIS A 88 -26.94 15.00 -9.40
N TRP A 89 -25.82 15.69 -9.68
CA TRP A 89 -25.06 15.50 -10.91
C TRP A 89 -24.55 14.06 -11.07
N LEU A 90 -24.15 13.43 -9.96
CA LEU A 90 -23.67 12.05 -9.91
C LEU A 90 -24.79 11.02 -9.71
N ASN A 91 -26.06 11.45 -9.77
CA ASN A 91 -27.24 10.61 -9.54
C ASN A 91 -27.18 9.79 -8.25
N ILE A 92 -26.69 10.39 -7.16
CA ILE A 92 -26.66 9.75 -5.84
C ILE A 92 -28.03 9.89 -5.20
N GLU A 93 -28.70 8.75 -4.99
CA GLU A 93 -30.01 8.71 -4.36
C GLU A 93 -29.91 8.87 -2.84
N GLN A 94 -31.00 9.34 -2.21
CA GLN A 94 -31.06 9.45 -0.76
C GLN A 94 -30.86 8.08 -0.10
N GLU A 95 -30.07 8.02 0.97
CA GLU A 95 -29.71 6.78 1.67
C GLU A 95 -28.92 5.75 0.84
N GLN A 96 -28.47 6.12 -0.37
CA GLN A 96 -27.64 5.25 -1.21
C GLN A 96 -26.39 4.82 -0.44
N LYS A 97 -26.18 3.50 -0.36
CA LYS A 97 -24.96 2.91 0.18
C LYS A 97 -23.92 2.80 -0.93
N GLY A 98 -22.68 3.14 -0.60
CA GLY A 98 -21.54 3.06 -1.51
C GLY A 98 -20.30 2.54 -0.79
N ASP A 99 -19.43 1.87 -1.53
CA ASP A 99 -18.17 1.31 -1.02
C ASP A 99 -16.95 2.24 -1.23
N GLY A 100 -17.16 3.32 -1.99
CA GLY A 100 -16.21 4.39 -2.25
C GLY A 100 -15.07 4.05 -3.21
N TRP A 101 -15.11 2.91 -3.90
CA TRP A 101 -14.05 2.56 -4.83
C TRP A 101 -14.08 3.46 -6.08
N ILE A 102 -12.91 4.01 -6.41
CA ILE A 102 -12.68 4.87 -7.57
C ILE A 102 -11.59 4.21 -8.42
N LEU A 103 -11.89 3.93 -9.68
CA LEU A 103 -10.85 3.50 -10.64
C LEU A 103 -9.95 4.70 -10.96
N SER A 104 -8.63 4.50 -10.90
CA SER A 104 -7.66 5.61 -10.80
C SER A 104 -7.54 6.45 -12.08
N ASP A 105 -7.84 5.87 -13.24
CA ASP A 105 -7.87 6.55 -14.54
C ASP A 105 -9.24 7.21 -14.83
N GLN A 106 -10.31 6.82 -14.12
CA GLN A 106 -11.66 7.29 -14.40
C GLN A 106 -12.08 8.53 -13.59
N LEU A 107 -12.63 9.49 -14.33
CA LEU A 107 -13.24 10.68 -13.78
C LEU A 107 -14.63 10.44 -13.22
N HIS A 108 -15.38 9.41 -13.65
CA HIS A 108 -16.66 9.00 -13.05
C HIS A 108 -16.44 7.73 -12.21
N GLY A 109 -17.20 7.56 -11.13
CA GLY A 109 -17.15 6.36 -10.30
C GLY A 109 -18.56 5.95 -9.89
N GLU A 110 -18.78 4.66 -9.67
CA GLU A 110 -20.13 4.09 -9.44
C GLU A 110 -20.37 3.69 -7.96
N GLY A 111 -19.43 4.00 -7.06
CA GLY A 111 -19.44 3.54 -5.67
C GLY A 111 -19.77 4.61 -4.59
N TYR A 112 -20.43 5.72 -4.94
CA TYR A 112 -20.68 6.80 -3.98
C TYR A 112 -21.83 6.52 -3.02
N ALA A 113 -21.68 6.98 -1.77
CA ALA A 113 -22.75 6.93 -0.77
C ALA A 113 -23.36 8.33 -0.55
N ASP A 114 -24.63 8.36 -0.17
CA ASP A 114 -25.27 9.55 0.36
C ASP A 114 -24.80 9.77 1.81
N LEU A 115 -23.86 10.70 1.98
CA LEU A 115 -23.24 11.00 3.26
C LEU A 115 -23.67 12.38 3.74
N PRO A 116 -23.85 12.59 5.06
CA PRO A 116 -24.06 13.92 5.58
C PRO A 116 -22.87 14.83 5.23
N TYR A 117 -23.15 16.08 4.86
CA TYR A 117 -22.12 17.03 4.43
C TYR A 117 -20.99 17.21 5.46
N ASP A 118 -21.31 17.18 6.77
CA ASP A 118 -20.31 17.28 7.84
C ASP A 118 -19.33 16.09 7.87
N VAL A 119 -19.77 14.91 7.43
CA VAL A 119 -18.90 13.73 7.29
C VAL A 119 -18.04 13.85 6.04
N TYR A 120 -18.63 14.37 4.95
CA TYR A 120 -17.94 14.60 3.68
C TYR A 120 -16.89 15.72 3.76
N LYS A 121 -17.16 16.82 4.48
CA LYS A 121 -16.30 18.01 4.54
C LYS A 121 -14.84 17.63 4.84
N PRO A 122 -13.82 18.20 4.16
CA PRO A 122 -12.42 17.82 4.41
C PRO A 122 -11.99 18.18 5.84
N PRO A 123 -11.02 17.45 6.43
CA PRO A 123 -10.54 17.71 7.78
C PRO A 123 -9.70 19.00 7.82
N LEU A 124 -10.35 20.14 8.08
CA LEU A 124 -9.73 21.46 8.06
C LEU A 124 -8.67 21.68 9.16
N GLU A 125 -8.66 20.84 10.19
CA GLU A 125 -7.63 20.87 11.24
C GLU A 125 -6.37 20.07 10.85
N GLN A 126 -6.50 19.18 9.86
CA GLN A 126 -5.43 18.29 9.41
C GLN A 126 -5.14 18.47 7.91
N THR A 127 -5.27 19.70 7.40
CA THR A 127 -5.14 19.99 5.96
C THR A 127 -3.82 19.50 5.38
N THR A 128 -2.72 19.61 6.11
CA THR A 128 -1.42 19.14 5.61
C THR A 128 -1.41 17.63 5.36
N HIS A 129 -1.98 16.85 6.27
CA HIS A 129 -2.10 15.39 6.13
C HIS A 129 -3.04 15.03 4.98
N HIS A 130 -4.19 15.70 4.91
CA HIS A 130 -5.14 15.56 3.81
C HIS A 130 -4.50 15.84 2.45
N LEU A 131 -3.75 16.94 2.31
CA LEU A 131 -3.10 17.31 1.06
C LEU A 131 -2.00 16.34 0.65
N LEU A 132 -1.30 15.71 1.60
CA LEU A 132 -0.35 14.62 1.31
C LEU A 132 -1.08 13.37 0.79
N LEU A 133 -2.25 13.06 1.34
CA LEU A 133 -3.09 11.99 0.81
C LEU A 133 -3.56 12.29 -0.63
N ILE A 134 -3.84 13.56 -0.94
CA ILE A 134 -4.14 13.97 -2.32
C ILE A 134 -2.92 13.80 -3.24
N GLU A 135 -1.70 14.09 -2.75
CA GLU A 135 -0.49 13.79 -3.53
C GLU A 135 -0.33 12.30 -3.80
N PHE A 136 -0.64 11.44 -2.82
CA PHE A 136 -0.65 9.99 -3.05
C PHE A 136 -1.62 9.59 -4.17
N PHE A 137 -2.85 10.09 -4.17
CA PHE A 137 -3.80 9.81 -5.26
C PHE A 137 -3.36 10.34 -6.62
N LYS A 138 -2.64 11.48 -6.67
CA LYS A 138 -2.03 11.96 -7.90
C LYS A 138 -1.01 10.98 -8.45
N GLN A 139 -0.20 10.37 -7.58
CA GLN A 139 0.77 9.35 -7.99
C GLN A 139 0.08 8.10 -8.53
N LEU A 140 -1.01 7.64 -7.90
CA LEU A 140 -1.79 6.51 -8.41
C LEU A 140 -2.34 6.77 -9.82
N LYS A 141 -2.79 8.00 -10.09
CA LYS A 141 -3.31 8.40 -11.41
C LYS A 141 -2.23 8.42 -12.51
N MET A 142 -0.95 8.46 -12.15
CA MET A 142 0.15 8.38 -13.12
C MET A 142 0.48 6.94 -13.51
N ILE A 143 -0.12 5.95 -12.87
CA ILE A 143 0.07 4.55 -13.21
C ILE A 143 -0.88 4.22 -14.37
N GLU A 144 -0.30 3.91 -15.52
CA GLU A 144 -1.01 3.52 -16.73
C GLU A 144 -0.94 1.99 -16.92
N GLY A 145 -1.88 1.44 -17.71
CA GLY A 145 -1.83 0.04 -18.13
C GLY A 145 -2.36 -0.99 -17.12
N ILE A 146 -2.82 -0.58 -15.94
CA ILE A 146 -3.39 -1.50 -14.94
C ILE A 146 -4.71 -0.99 -14.34
N ASP A 147 -5.60 -1.92 -13.99
CA ASP A 147 -6.79 -1.62 -13.21
C ASP A 147 -6.41 -1.45 -11.72
N LEU A 148 -6.48 -0.20 -11.27
CA LEU A 148 -6.16 0.18 -9.89
C LEU A 148 -7.29 0.99 -9.29
N TYR A 149 -7.90 0.46 -8.23
CA TYR A 149 -8.94 1.16 -7.49
C TYR A 149 -8.37 1.75 -6.22
N HIS A 150 -8.92 2.88 -5.78
CA HIS A 150 -8.63 3.45 -4.47
C HIS A 150 -9.89 3.99 -3.80
N ARG A 151 -9.84 4.14 -2.47
CA ARG A 151 -10.91 4.78 -1.71
C ARG A 151 -10.36 5.54 -0.51
N LEU A 152 -11.06 6.61 -0.13
CA LEU A 152 -10.68 7.44 1.02
C LEU A 152 -11.08 6.77 2.34
N ASN A 153 -10.44 7.21 3.44
CA ASN A 153 -10.83 6.83 4.81
C ASN A 153 -12.32 6.98 5.13
N LEU A 154 -13.00 7.89 4.43
CA LEU A 154 -14.44 8.11 4.48
C LEU A 154 -15.24 6.82 4.29
N TYR A 155 -14.77 5.96 3.39
CA TYR A 155 -15.39 4.67 3.04
C TYR A 155 -14.61 3.48 3.61
N ALA A 156 -13.30 3.61 3.84
CA ALA A 156 -12.47 2.54 4.39
C ALA A 156 -12.64 2.34 5.91
N SER A 157 -13.08 3.36 6.64
CA SER A 157 -13.24 3.30 8.10
C SER A 157 -14.32 2.28 8.51
N LYS A 158 -13.98 1.35 9.40
CA LYS A 158 -14.94 0.35 9.92
C LYS A 158 -14.99 0.35 11.44
N LYS A 159 -16.20 0.27 12.00
CA LYS A 159 -16.41 -0.09 13.42
C LYS A 159 -16.58 -1.60 13.50
N TYR A 160 -15.95 -2.22 14.48
CA TYR A 160 -16.03 -3.66 14.70
C TYR A 160 -15.95 -3.97 16.19
N GLN A 161 -16.40 -5.16 16.58
CA GLN A 161 -16.44 -5.59 17.97
C GLN A 161 -15.50 -6.78 18.17
N VAL A 162 -14.65 -6.72 19.19
CA VAL A 162 -13.82 -7.84 19.64
C VAL A 162 -14.04 -7.99 21.14
N ASP A 163 -14.43 -9.18 21.57
CA ASP A 163 -14.61 -9.56 22.98
C ASP A 163 -15.49 -8.55 23.77
N GLY A 164 -16.59 -8.12 23.13
CA GLY A 164 -17.53 -7.16 23.72
C GLY A 164 -17.14 -5.68 23.56
N GLN A 165 -15.88 -5.37 23.27
CA GLN A 165 -15.39 -4.00 23.13
C GLN A 165 -15.46 -3.50 21.67
N MET A 166 -15.91 -2.25 21.50
CA MET A 166 -15.97 -1.60 20.19
C MET A 166 -14.63 -0.97 19.82
N TYR A 167 -14.10 -1.36 18.66
CA TYR A 167 -12.89 -0.82 18.06
C TYR A 167 -13.20 -0.12 16.74
N ARG A 168 -12.23 0.63 16.22
CA ARG A 168 -12.37 1.28 14.92
C ARG A 168 -11.09 1.17 14.11
N TYR A 169 -11.23 0.60 12.92
CA TYR A 169 -10.22 0.56 11.87
C TYR A 169 -10.37 1.82 11.03
N ARG A 170 -9.27 2.58 10.84
CA ARG A 170 -9.27 3.88 10.14
C ARG A 170 -7.94 4.09 9.38
N PRO A 171 -7.70 3.35 8.28
CA PRO A 171 -6.58 3.69 7.41
C PRO A 171 -6.85 5.06 6.75
N ASP A 172 -5.80 5.73 6.26
CA ASP A 172 -5.95 7.01 5.56
C ASP A 172 -6.64 6.83 4.19
N ALA A 173 -6.35 5.71 3.54
CA ALA A 173 -7.01 5.24 2.33
C ALA A 173 -6.81 3.73 2.17
N GLU A 174 -7.42 3.17 1.13
CA GLU A 174 -7.09 1.83 0.66
C GLU A 174 -6.91 1.86 -0.86
N ILE A 175 -6.07 0.95 -1.36
CA ILE A 175 -6.01 0.61 -2.79
C ILE A 175 -6.43 -0.85 -2.97
N LYS A 176 -6.95 -1.16 -4.15
CA LYS A 176 -7.32 -2.52 -4.57
C LYS A 176 -6.77 -2.75 -5.97
N LEU A 177 -5.96 -3.80 -6.09
CA LEU A 177 -5.36 -4.24 -7.35
C LEU A 177 -6.38 -5.05 -8.17
N ALA A 178 -6.10 -5.24 -9.47
CA ALA A 178 -6.94 -6.00 -10.39
C ALA A 178 -7.26 -7.42 -9.92
N ASP A 179 -6.33 -8.07 -9.21
CA ASP A 179 -6.50 -9.41 -8.66
C ASP A 179 -7.28 -9.46 -7.33
N GLY A 180 -7.81 -8.31 -6.88
CA GLY A 180 -8.61 -8.20 -5.67
C GLY A 180 -7.81 -8.00 -4.38
N ARG A 181 -6.47 -8.03 -4.43
CA ARG A 181 -5.63 -7.70 -3.25
C ARG A 181 -5.87 -6.27 -2.82
N ILE A 182 -6.04 -6.07 -1.51
CA ILE A 182 -6.30 -4.76 -0.89
C ILE A 182 -5.12 -4.37 0.00
N PHE A 183 -4.63 -3.14 -0.15
CA PHE A 183 -3.64 -2.56 0.74
C PHE A 183 -4.23 -1.36 1.48
N ALA A 184 -4.02 -1.33 2.79
CA ALA A 184 -4.23 -0.13 3.59
C ALA A 184 -3.13 0.88 3.29
N ILE A 185 -3.48 2.16 3.26
CA ILE A 185 -2.54 3.25 3.04
C ILE A 185 -2.44 4.09 4.30
N GLU A 186 -1.22 4.39 4.71
CA GLU A 186 -0.89 5.25 5.85
C GLU A 186 0.07 6.34 5.37
N ILE A 187 -0.33 7.61 5.45
CA ILE A 187 0.54 8.73 5.13
C ILE A 187 1.40 9.02 6.36
N ASP A 188 2.70 8.75 6.25
CA ASP A 188 3.62 8.94 7.37
C ASP A 188 4.34 10.27 7.29
N ARG A 189 4.01 11.13 8.24
CA ARG A 189 4.73 12.39 8.47
C ARG A 189 6.00 12.19 9.29
N ALA A 190 6.30 10.95 9.70
CA ALA A 190 7.39 10.54 10.55
C ALA A 190 7.48 11.36 11.85
N THR A 191 6.29 11.61 12.42
CA THR A 191 6.09 12.22 13.73
C THR A 191 5.70 11.19 14.79
N GLU A 192 5.29 9.98 14.38
CA GLU A 192 4.84 8.96 15.32
C GLU A 192 6.02 8.34 16.06
N THR A 193 5.95 8.28 17.39
CA THR A 193 6.91 7.55 18.22
C THR A 193 6.76 6.04 18.02
N HIS A 194 7.74 5.26 18.50
CA HIS A 194 7.66 3.80 18.49
C HIS A 194 6.39 3.28 19.18
N GLU A 195 6.02 3.84 20.34
CA GLU A 195 4.81 3.45 21.08
C GLU A 195 3.52 3.79 20.31
N GLN A 196 3.50 4.90 19.56
CA GLN A 196 2.36 5.25 18.70
C GLN A 196 2.24 4.26 17.53
N LEU A 197 3.35 3.86 16.93
CA LEU A 197 3.38 2.82 15.89
C LEU A 197 2.88 1.47 16.44
N ARG A 198 3.32 1.07 17.64
CA ARG A 198 2.83 -0.15 18.29
C ARG A 198 1.31 -0.12 18.49
N LYS A 199 0.77 0.98 19.03
CA LYS A 199 -0.69 1.16 19.17
C LYS A 199 -1.44 1.07 17.83
N LYS A 200 -0.84 1.62 16.75
CA LYS A 200 -1.38 1.50 15.40
C LYS A 200 -1.40 0.04 14.94
N PHE A 201 -0.28 -0.67 14.98
CA PHE A 201 -0.21 -2.08 14.56
C PHE A 201 -1.07 -3.01 15.42
N LYS A 202 -1.22 -2.73 16.72
CA LYS A 202 -2.18 -3.43 17.58
C LYS A 202 -3.62 -3.24 17.11
N THR A 203 -3.97 -2.04 16.65
CA THR A 203 -5.30 -1.76 16.06
C THR A 203 -5.51 -2.54 14.76
N TYR A 204 -4.47 -2.66 13.92
CA TYR A 204 -4.50 -3.51 12.74
C TYR A 204 -4.69 -4.98 13.12
N ARG A 205 -3.90 -5.51 14.06
CA ARG A 205 -4.05 -6.89 14.55
C ARG A 205 -5.47 -7.18 15.04
N ASN A 206 -6.04 -6.32 15.89
CA ASN A 206 -7.41 -6.51 16.39
C ASN A 206 -8.43 -6.59 15.24
N TYR A 207 -8.23 -5.79 14.18
CA TYR A 207 -9.09 -5.82 13.00
C TYR A 207 -8.87 -7.10 12.18
N LEU A 208 -7.63 -7.56 12.01
CA LEU A 208 -7.31 -8.83 11.35
C LEU A 208 -7.89 -10.03 12.12
N GLU A 209 -7.86 -10.00 13.45
CA GLU A 209 -8.49 -11.01 14.30
C GLU A 209 -10.00 -11.02 14.12
N TYR A 210 -10.64 -9.85 14.04
CA TYR A 210 -12.06 -9.72 13.73
C TYR A 210 -12.40 -10.30 12.34
N LEU A 211 -11.62 -9.96 11.31
CA LEU A 211 -11.84 -10.49 9.96
C LEU A 211 -11.69 -12.01 9.93
N ARG A 212 -10.66 -12.55 10.60
CA ARG A 212 -10.46 -14.01 10.73
C ARG A 212 -11.62 -14.68 11.46
N LYS A 213 -12.12 -14.11 12.56
CA LYS A 213 -13.27 -14.64 13.33
C LYS A 213 -14.58 -14.59 12.53
N THR A 214 -14.71 -13.65 11.60
CA THR A 214 -15.92 -13.43 10.78
C THR A 214 -15.78 -13.96 9.36
N GLU A 215 -14.71 -14.73 9.08
CA GLU A 215 -14.40 -15.31 7.76
C GLU A 215 -14.37 -14.29 6.62
N GLN A 216 -14.01 -13.04 6.92
CA GLN A 216 -13.86 -11.99 5.93
C GLN A 216 -12.45 -11.96 5.34
N PRO A 217 -12.29 -11.52 4.08
CA PRO A 217 -10.98 -11.37 3.46
C PRO A 217 -10.06 -10.45 4.26
N ILE A 218 -8.85 -10.95 4.53
CA ILE A 218 -7.78 -10.17 5.14
C ILE A 218 -7.11 -9.31 4.05
N PRO A 219 -6.91 -8.00 4.27
CA PRO A 219 -6.10 -7.18 3.36
C PRO A 219 -4.70 -7.77 3.22
N THR A 220 -4.03 -7.53 2.09
CA THR A 220 -2.69 -8.05 1.80
C THR A 220 -1.62 -7.36 2.64
N GLY A 221 -1.80 -6.09 2.98
CA GLY A 221 -0.81 -5.37 3.75
C GLY A 221 -1.12 -3.90 3.95
N ILE A 222 -0.11 -3.17 4.43
CA ILE A 222 -0.10 -1.72 4.60
C ILE A 222 1.04 -1.15 3.77
N ILE A 223 0.77 -0.10 3.01
CA ILE A 223 1.79 0.74 2.39
C ILE A 223 1.87 2.05 3.16
N PHE A 224 2.99 2.25 3.84
CA PHE A 224 3.33 3.52 4.47
C PHE A 224 4.02 4.43 3.45
N VAL A 225 3.45 5.61 3.24
CA VAL A 225 3.95 6.59 2.27
C VAL A 225 4.57 7.75 3.01
N VAL A 226 5.89 7.92 2.89
CA VAL A 226 6.63 9.05 3.46
C VAL A 226 6.84 10.17 2.43
N GLU A 227 7.11 11.38 2.91
CA GLU A 227 7.49 12.49 2.01
C GLU A 227 8.81 12.22 1.27
N ALA A 228 8.85 12.55 -0.03
CA ALA A 228 10.01 12.32 -0.92
C ALA A 228 11.35 12.85 -0.36
N LYS A 229 11.32 14.03 0.28
CA LYS A 229 12.52 14.67 0.86
C LYS A 229 13.20 13.84 1.96
N ARG A 230 12.52 12.84 2.54
CA ARG A 230 13.09 11.97 3.57
C ARG A 230 13.93 10.82 2.99
N ARG A 231 13.92 10.61 1.67
CA ARG A 231 14.71 9.56 1.02
C ARG A 231 16.19 9.65 1.32
N GLU A 232 16.72 10.86 1.30
CA GLU A 232 18.15 11.12 1.52
C GLU A 232 18.54 11.00 3.00
N HIS A 233 17.61 11.23 3.94
CA HIS A 233 17.89 11.26 5.38
C HIS A 233 16.76 10.65 6.23
N GLY A 234 17.11 9.63 7.01
CA GLY A 234 16.26 9.13 8.10
C GLY A 234 15.26 8.04 7.70
N MET A 235 15.07 7.73 6.41
CA MET A 235 14.20 6.61 5.99
C MET A 235 14.65 5.28 6.59
N LYS A 236 15.96 4.97 6.64
CA LYS A 236 16.49 3.73 7.23
C LYS A 236 16.09 3.57 8.71
N ARG A 237 16.34 4.59 9.52
CA ARG A 237 15.95 4.60 10.94
C ARG A 237 14.43 4.55 11.11
N ARG A 238 13.67 5.20 10.22
CA ARG A 238 12.20 5.16 10.24
C ARG A 238 11.69 3.75 9.93
N TRP A 239 12.29 3.09 8.94
CA TRP A 239 12.00 1.70 8.58
C TRP A 239 12.26 0.75 9.73
N GLU A 240 13.43 0.85 10.38
CA GLU A 240 13.78 0.03 11.55
C GLU A 240 12.73 0.14 12.66
N ASN A 241 12.33 1.38 12.99
CA ASN A 241 11.35 1.66 14.02
C ASN A 241 9.94 1.13 13.66
N MET A 242 9.53 1.26 12.38
CA MET A 242 8.25 0.74 11.92
C MET A 242 8.23 -0.77 11.86
N MET A 243 9.30 -1.39 11.35
CA MET A 243 9.41 -2.83 11.23
C MET A 243 9.44 -3.50 12.60
N SER A 244 10.18 -2.96 13.57
CA SER A 244 10.18 -3.51 14.93
C SER A 244 8.79 -3.42 15.57
N ALA A 245 8.15 -2.25 15.53
CA ALA A 245 6.79 -2.08 16.05
C ALA A 245 5.76 -2.99 15.35
N PHE A 246 5.94 -3.25 14.05
CA PHE A 246 5.11 -4.16 13.29
C PHE A 246 5.24 -5.59 13.81
N PHE A 247 6.45 -6.13 13.91
CA PHE A 247 6.66 -7.50 14.38
C PHE A 247 6.34 -7.69 15.86
N GLU A 248 6.52 -6.68 16.71
CA GLU A 248 6.12 -6.74 18.13
C GLU A 248 4.61 -6.90 18.31
N GLU A 249 3.79 -6.30 17.44
CA GLU A 249 2.34 -6.20 17.68
C GLU A 249 1.51 -7.09 16.76
N ILE A 250 1.90 -7.28 15.49
CA ILE A 250 1.05 -7.93 14.48
C ILE A 250 0.87 -9.45 14.73
N GLY A 251 1.80 -10.08 15.46
CA GLY A 251 1.79 -11.52 15.74
C GLY A 251 1.83 -12.37 14.47
N ASP A 252 1.28 -13.59 14.50
CA ASP A 252 1.33 -14.54 13.37
C ASP A 252 0.77 -14.02 12.03
N PHE A 253 0.02 -12.92 12.04
CA PHE A 253 -0.50 -12.32 10.81
C PHE A 253 0.61 -11.84 9.87
N HIS A 254 1.83 -11.58 10.35
CA HIS A 254 2.96 -11.18 9.48
C HIS A 254 3.23 -12.15 8.32
N LYS A 255 2.76 -13.40 8.42
CA LYS A 255 2.89 -14.46 7.39
C LYS A 255 2.01 -14.21 6.16
N ASP A 256 0.85 -13.57 6.36
CA ASP A 256 -0.15 -13.33 5.31
C ASP A 256 -0.52 -11.82 5.18
N PHE A 257 0.13 -10.95 5.95
CA PHE A 257 -0.08 -9.49 5.97
C PHE A 257 1.26 -8.76 6.01
N TYR A 258 1.53 -7.90 5.02
CA TYR A 258 2.83 -7.23 4.89
C TYR A 258 2.79 -5.75 5.24
N LEU A 259 3.98 -5.22 5.50
CA LEU A 259 4.22 -3.80 5.62
C LEU A 259 5.26 -3.42 4.57
N VAL A 260 4.92 -2.43 3.75
CA VAL A 260 5.82 -1.81 2.78
C VAL A 260 5.97 -0.34 3.15
N MET A 261 7.18 0.19 3.07
CA MET A 261 7.41 1.63 3.17
C MET A 261 7.94 2.15 1.83
N THR A 262 7.36 3.25 1.36
CA THR A 262 7.77 3.90 0.11
C THR A 262 7.73 5.41 0.27
N SER A 263 8.50 6.13 -0.54
CA SER A 263 8.40 7.58 -0.61
C SER A 263 7.36 8.01 -1.64
N MET A 264 6.80 9.21 -1.49
CA MET A 264 5.74 9.73 -2.36
C MET A 264 6.09 9.63 -3.86
N ASP A 265 7.33 9.93 -4.24
CA ASP A 265 7.85 9.86 -5.61
C ASP A 265 8.04 8.41 -6.13
N ARG A 266 7.94 7.41 -5.27
CA ARG A 266 8.13 5.97 -5.58
C ARG A 266 6.84 5.17 -5.48
N VAL A 267 5.73 5.82 -5.15
CA VAL A 267 4.41 5.19 -5.10
C VAL A 267 4.09 4.44 -6.40
N PRO A 268 4.30 4.99 -7.63
CA PRO A 268 4.03 4.25 -8.86
C PRO A 268 4.81 2.95 -8.97
N ASP A 269 6.12 3.00 -8.75
CA ASP A 269 7.02 1.83 -8.80
C ASP A 269 6.63 0.77 -7.76
N THR A 270 6.31 1.18 -6.53
CA THR A 270 5.88 0.26 -5.47
C THR A 270 4.55 -0.41 -5.80
N VAL A 271 3.56 0.33 -6.31
CA VAL A 271 2.26 -0.24 -6.65
C VAL A 271 2.36 -1.17 -7.87
N LEU A 272 3.16 -0.80 -8.88
CA LEU A 272 3.44 -1.67 -10.03
C LEU A 272 4.17 -2.95 -9.61
N PHE A 273 5.14 -2.85 -8.69
CA PHE A 273 5.79 -4.03 -8.13
C PHE A 273 4.80 -4.95 -7.43
N GLU A 274 3.90 -4.41 -6.61
CA GLU A 274 2.86 -5.22 -5.97
C GLU A 274 1.91 -5.84 -6.98
N HIS A 275 1.51 -5.11 -8.02
CA HIS A 275 0.69 -5.62 -9.11
C HIS A 275 1.33 -6.85 -9.75
N TYR A 276 2.61 -6.75 -10.15
CA TYR A 276 3.35 -7.80 -10.83
C TYR A 276 4.06 -8.80 -9.89
N ARG A 277 3.83 -8.73 -8.57
CA ARG A 277 4.56 -9.57 -7.60
C ARG A 277 4.44 -11.06 -7.92
N VAL A 278 3.27 -11.51 -8.34
CA VAL A 278 3.00 -12.93 -8.65
C VAL A 278 3.78 -13.36 -9.90
N GLU A 279 3.88 -12.49 -10.90
CA GLU A 279 4.63 -12.69 -12.12
C GLU A 279 6.14 -12.73 -11.82
N TYR A 280 6.63 -11.79 -11.01
CA TYR A 280 8.02 -11.80 -10.54
C TYR A 280 8.35 -13.07 -9.78
N GLU A 281 7.45 -13.55 -8.92
CA GLU A 281 7.59 -14.81 -8.19
C GLU A 281 7.66 -16.04 -9.10
N LYS A 282 6.82 -16.10 -10.15
CA LYS A 282 6.88 -17.16 -11.16
C LYS A 282 8.20 -17.11 -11.93
N ALA A 283 8.59 -15.93 -12.40
CA ALA A 283 9.85 -15.73 -13.15
C ALA A 283 11.06 -16.11 -12.30
N ALA A 284 11.10 -15.66 -11.04
CA ALA A 284 12.10 -16.02 -10.05
C ALA A 284 12.20 -17.53 -9.84
N SER A 285 11.06 -18.22 -9.66
CA SER A 285 11.04 -19.67 -9.46
C SER A 285 11.66 -20.42 -10.65
N VAL A 286 11.34 -20.00 -11.88
CA VAL A 286 11.91 -20.59 -13.11
C VAL A 286 13.41 -20.32 -13.21
N ALA A 287 13.84 -19.08 -12.97
CA ALA A 287 15.25 -18.69 -13.05
C ALA A 287 16.11 -19.45 -12.03
N ILE A 288 15.70 -19.49 -10.76
CA ILE A 288 16.41 -20.21 -9.70
C ILE A 288 16.51 -21.69 -10.01
N ARG A 289 15.42 -22.30 -10.47
CA ARG A 289 15.44 -23.72 -10.83
C ARG A 289 16.50 -24.01 -11.88
N LYS A 290 16.53 -23.21 -12.94
CA LYS A 290 17.49 -23.37 -14.04
C LYS A 290 18.93 -23.22 -13.56
N GLU A 291 19.20 -22.22 -12.70
CA GLU A 291 20.53 -22.01 -12.11
C GLU A 291 20.96 -23.19 -11.23
N LEU A 292 20.05 -23.71 -10.39
CA LEU A 292 20.35 -24.84 -9.52
C LEU A 292 20.50 -26.15 -10.32
N GLU A 293 19.73 -26.37 -11.40
CA GLU A 293 19.86 -27.57 -12.25
C GLU A 293 21.22 -27.64 -12.98
N ASN A 294 21.97 -26.53 -13.08
CA ASN A 294 23.33 -26.53 -13.61
C ASN A 294 24.37 -27.11 -12.61
N VAL A 295 24.05 -27.12 -11.31
CA VAL A 295 24.97 -27.51 -10.24
C VAL A 295 24.54 -28.81 -9.56
N TYR A 296 23.24 -29.05 -9.46
CA TYR A 296 22.63 -30.13 -8.69
C TYR A 296 22.00 -31.20 -9.59
N ASP A 297 21.99 -32.44 -9.11
CA ASP A 297 21.47 -33.58 -9.88
C ASP A 297 19.94 -33.61 -9.96
N LYS A 298 19.26 -33.00 -8.99
CA LYS A 298 17.81 -32.86 -8.94
C LYS A 298 17.44 -31.62 -8.13
N VAL A 299 16.50 -30.83 -8.65
CA VAL A 299 15.96 -29.65 -7.97
C VAL A 299 14.44 -29.74 -7.94
N SER A 300 13.86 -29.54 -6.78
CA SER A 300 12.42 -29.48 -6.56
C SER A 300 12.04 -28.11 -6.01
N ASN A 301 11.18 -27.38 -6.72
CA ASN A 301 10.64 -26.10 -6.26
C ASN A 301 9.29 -26.32 -5.59
N TYR A 302 9.14 -25.71 -4.43
CA TYR A 302 7.90 -25.71 -3.67
C TYR A 302 7.38 -24.28 -3.58
N ALA A 303 6.23 -24.07 -4.20
CA ALA A 303 5.38 -22.91 -3.97
C ALA A 303 4.07 -23.41 -3.38
N LYS A 304 3.62 -22.81 -2.26
CA LYS A 304 2.26 -23.10 -1.78
C LYS A 304 1.25 -22.51 -2.75
N ARG A 305 0.04 -23.07 -2.80
CA ARG A 305 -1.08 -22.60 -3.65
C ARG A 305 -1.47 -21.13 -3.44
N ASN A 306 -0.98 -20.48 -2.38
CA ASN A 306 -1.14 -19.06 -2.16
C ASN A 306 0.11 -18.35 -2.74
N PRO A 307 -0.03 -17.51 -3.79
CA PRO A 307 1.07 -16.76 -4.43
C PRO A 307 1.66 -15.67 -3.53
N ILE A 308 1.31 -15.67 -2.25
CA ILE A 308 1.84 -14.81 -1.20
C ILE A 308 2.80 -15.62 -0.31
N ARG A 309 2.86 -16.95 -0.41
CA ARG A 309 3.63 -17.79 0.52
C ARG A 309 4.99 -18.22 -0.04
N ASN A 310 5.92 -18.49 0.88
CA ASN A 310 7.32 -18.88 0.63
C ASN A 310 7.49 -19.77 -0.60
N ILE A 311 8.39 -19.34 -1.49
CA ILE A 311 9.00 -20.20 -2.49
C ILE A 311 10.26 -20.74 -1.86
N PHE A 312 10.40 -22.06 -1.80
CA PHE A 312 11.67 -22.67 -1.42
C PHE A 312 12.06 -23.75 -2.42
N SER A 313 13.35 -24.01 -2.52
CA SER A 313 13.88 -25.07 -3.37
C SER A 313 14.65 -26.08 -2.53
N ILE A 314 14.50 -27.34 -2.89
CA ILE A 314 15.32 -28.45 -2.39
C ILE A 314 16.23 -28.87 -3.54
N ALA A 315 17.55 -28.85 -3.32
CA ALA A 315 18.54 -29.23 -4.33
C ALA A 315 19.38 -30.41 -3.83
N ILE A 316 19.41 -31.51 -4.58
CA ILE A 316 19.96 -32.79 -4.14
C ILE A 316 21.30 -33.07 -4.82
N HIS A 317 22.28 -33.48 -4.01
CA HIS A 317 23.55 -34.04 -4.45
C HIS A 317 23.47 -35.57 -4.44
N LYS A 318 23.11 -36.20 -5.57
CA LYS A 318 22.90 -37.67 -5.62
C LYS A 318 24.15 -38.46 -5.25
N LYS A 319 25.33 -37.89 -5.53
CA LYS A 319 26.62 -38.58 -5.28
C LYS A 319 27.11 -38.50 -3.84
N SER A 320 26.66 -37.52 -3.06
CA SER A 320 27.12 -37.32 -1.67
C SER A 320 26.08 -37.69 -0.62
N GLY A 321 24.83 -37.97 -1.01
CA GLY A 321 23.75 -38.23 -0.04
C GLY A 321 23.33 -36.97 0.72
N LEU A 322 23.66 -35.79 0.18
CA LEU A 322 23.37 -34.50 0.79
C LEU A 322 22.30 -33.73 0.00
N PHE A 323 21.62 -32.81 0.67
CA PHE A 323 20.74 -31.84 0.02
C PHE A 323 20.91 -30.44 0.63
N ASP A 324 20.62 -29.43 -0.19
CA ASP A 324 20.63 -28.02 0.19
C ASP A 324 19.22 -27.43 0.09
N LEU A 325 18.93 -26.48 0.99
CA LEU A 325 17.67 -25.75 1.01
C LEU A 325 17.88 -24.30 0.61
N TYR A 326 16.95 -23.77 -0.17
CA TYR A 326 16.97 -22.37 -0.61
C TYR A 326 15.65 -21.70 -0.26
N SER A 327 15.68 -20.66 0.56
CA SER A 327 14.55 -19.74 0.75
C SER A 327 14.60 -18.66 -0.32
N ASN A 328 13.61 -18.59 -1.19
CA ASN A 328 13.57 -17.67 -2.31
C ASN A 328 12.51 -16.60 -2.05
N VAL A 329 12.92 -15.34 -1.92
CA VAL A 329 12.02 -14.25 -1.56
C VAL A 329 12.11 -13.12 -2.57
N VAL A 330 10.99 -12.89 -3.27
CA VAL A 330 10.77 -11.69 -4.08
C VAL A 330 10.31 -10.55 -3.17
N CYS A 331 11.02 -9.43 -3.15
CA CYS A 331 10.68 -8.29 -2.31
C CYS A 331 11.01 -6.93 -2.94
N HIS A 332 10.34 -5.89 -2.44
CA HIS A 332 10.63 -4.49 -2.74
C HIS A 332 11.76 -3.95 -1.83
N GLU A 333 12.19 -2.70 -2.04
CA GLU A 333 13.26 -2.04 -1.27
C GLU A 333 13.03 -2.10 0.26
N MET A 334 11.85 -1.73 0.75
CA MET A 334 11.51 -1.73 2.19
C MET A 334 10.22 -2.49 2.42
N ASP A 335 10.36 -3.80 2.57
CA ASP A 335 9.27 -4.77 2.55
C ASP A 335 9.46 -5.83 3.63
N THR A 336 8.48 -5.98 4.54
CA THR A 336 8.54 -6.99 5.60
C THR A 336 8.30 -8.41 5.11
N ALA A 337 7.88 -8.61 3.85
CA ALA A 337 7.79 -9.94 3.25
C ALA A 337 9.15 -10.65 3.29
N LEU A 338 10.27 -9.93 3.09
CA LEU A 338 11.61 -10.52 3.18
C LEU A 338 11.86 -11.21 4.53
N TYR A 339 11.59 -10.49 5.61
CA TYR A 339 11.80 -10.98 6.98
C TYR A 339 10.77 -12.04 7.35
N SER A 340 9.50 -11.81 7.05
CA SER A 340 8.40 -12.73 7.38
C SER A 340 8.56 -14.09 6.70
N ARG A 341 9.00 -14.09 5.44
CA ARG A 341 9.18 -15.30 4.66
C ARG A 341 10.38 -16.11 5.12
N VAL A 342 11.52 -15.46 5.35
CA VAL A 342 12.71 -16.14 5.90
C VAL A 342 12.44 -16.64 7.34
N TYR A 343 11.69 -15.89 8.13
CA TYR A 343 11.25 -16.32 9.46
C TYR A 343 10.41 -17.60 9.37
N ASP A 344 9.36 -17.63 8.53
CA ASP A 344 8.50 -18.82 8.37
C ASP A 344 9.30 -20.00 7.79
N PHE A 345 10.29 -19.73 6.93
CA PHE A 345 11.25 -20.71 6.42
C PHE A 345 12.04 -21.37 7.55
N TYR A 346 12.66 -20.60 8.44
CA TYR A 346 13.40 -21.13 9.59
C TYR A 346 12.50 -21.78 10.63
N GLN A 347 11.31 -21.23 10.87
CA GLN A 347 10.40 -21.73 11.91
C GLN A 347 9.77 -23.07 11.52
N ARG A 348 9.47 -23.26 10.24
CA ARG A 348 8.63 -24.40 9.78
C ARG A 348 9.31 -25.27 8.76
N PHE A 349 9.89 -24.68 7.71
CA PHE A 349 10.34 -25.46 6.56
C PHE A 349 11.66 -26.16 6.80
N GLU A 350 12.67 -25.47 7.33
CA GLU A 350 13.97 -26.08 7.63
C GLU A 350 13.85 -27.26 8.64
N PRO A 351 13.13 -27.12 9.77
CA PRO A 351 12.95 -28.24 10.71
C PRO A 351 12.16 -29.43 10.12
N GLU A 352 11.30 -29.18 9.14
CA GLU A 352 10.43 -30.19 8.53
C GLU A 352 10.96 -30.73 7.19
N ALA A 353 12.15 -30.31 6.75
CA ALA A 353 12.67 -30.65 5.43
C ALA A 353 12.80 -32.17 5.18
N LYS A 354 13.09 -32.97 6.22
CA LYS A 354 13.15 -34.43 6.11
C LYS A 354 11.78 -35.11 5.98
N LYS A 355 10.67 -34.38 6.10
CA LYS A 355 9.32 -34.92 5.84
C LYS A 355 9.02 -35.06 4.34
N TYR A 356 9.83 -34.47 3.46
CA TYR A 356 9.65 -34.56 2.01
C TYR A 356 10.28 -35.85 1.47
N ASP A 357 9.48 -36.68 0.79
CA ASP A 357 9.85 -38.03 0.34
C ASP A 357 11.15 -38.10 -0.47
N GLU A 358 11.48 -37.03 -1.18
CA GLU A 358 12.65 -36.94 -2.05
C GLU A 358 13.97 -36.73 -1.32
N VAL A 359 13.95 -36.28 -0.06
CA VAL A 359 15.14 -36.03 0.76
C VAL A 359 15.13 -36.78 2.09
N LYS A 360 14.16 -37.67 2.31
CA LYS A 360 14.05 -38.46 3.54
C LYS A 360 15.32 -39.28 3.85
N ASP A 361 15.99 -39.74 2.79
CA ASP A 361 17.21 -40.57 2.84
C ASP A 361 18.50 -39.74 2.67
N TYR A 362 18.39 -38.41 2.71
CA TYR A 362 19.51 -37.48 2.53
C TYR A 362 19.74 -36.64 3.80
N ASP A 363 20.96 -36.15 3.97
CA ASP A 363 21.31 -35.25 5.06
C ASP A 363 21.36 -33.79 4.59
N LEU A 364 20.88 -32.88 5.44
CA LEU A 364 20.92 -31.44 5.15
C LEU A 364 22.37 -30.98 5.22
N ASN A 365 22.88 -30.45 4.11
CA ASN A 365 24.22 -29.88 4.02
C ASN A 365 24.21 -28.39 4.37
N ALA A 366 23.42 -27.59 3.65
CA ALA A 366 23.35 -26.15 3.89
C ALA A 366 21.95 -25.55 3.60
N THR A 367 21.76 -24.37 4.18
CA THR A 367 20.60 -23.52 3.97
C THR A 367 21.04 -22.18 3.41
N TYR A 368 20.39 -21.74 2.34
CA TYR A 368 20.67 -20.50 1.64
C TYR A 368 19.43 -19.60 1.60
N ILE A 369 19.66 -18.28 1.58
CA ILE A 369 18.61 -17.29 1.34
C ILE A 369 18.91 -16.59 0.03
N ASN A 370 17.99 -16.67 -0.92
CA ASN A 370 18.01 -15.90 -2.15
C ASN A 370 17.01 -14.75 -2.01
N CYS A 371 17.52 -13.54 -1.97
CA CYS A 371 16.71 -12.35 -2.08
C CYS A 371 16.69 -11.86 -3.53
N ILE A 372 15.49 -11.78 -4.05
CA ILE A 372 15.20 -11.52 -5.45
C ILE A 372 14.47 -10.20 -5.51
N PHE A 373 14.97 -9.28 -6.31
CA PHE A 373 14.47 -7.92 -6.25
C PHE A 373 14.50 -7.24 -7.61
N VAL A 374 13.55 -6.35 -7.80
CA VAL A 374 13.64 -5.32 -8.83
C VAL A 374 14.50 -4.16 -8.32
N GLU A 375 14.39 -3.85 -7.02
CA GLU A 375 15.13 -2.79 -6.35
C GLU A 375 15.82 -3.30 -5.10
N LYS A 376 17.10 -2.98 -4.95
CA LYS A 376 17.93 -3.58 -3.90
C LYS A 376 17.27 -3.37 -2.53
N PRO A 377 16.97 -4.45 -1.79
CA PRO A 377 16.32 -4.35 -0.49
C PRO A 377 17.22 -3.66 0.53
N PHE A 378 16.59 -2.93 1.44
CA PHE A 378 17.23 -2.40 2.63
C PHE A 378 17.18 -3.44 3.75
N ILE A 379 18.36 -4.01 4.05
CA ILE A 379 18.55 -4.94 5.16
C ILE A 379 18.91 -4.18 6.42
N ILE A 380 18.17 -4.42 7.49
CA ILE A 380 18.38 -3.84 8.81
C ILE A 380 19.59 -4.49 9.46
N GLN A 381 20.46 -3.66 10.04
CA GLN A 381 21.74 -4.09 10.61
C GLN A 381 21.61 -4.84 11.94
N SER A 382 20.60 -4.53 12.74
CA SER A 382 20.31 -5.28 13.96
C SER A 382 18.92 -4.93 14.47
N LEU A 383 18.27 -5.91 15.11
CA LEU A 383 17.05 -5.72 15.88
C LEU A 383 17.28 -5.91 17.39
N ASP A 384 18.55 -5.95 17.82
CA ASP A 384 18.92 -6.27 19.21
C ASP A 384 18.42 -5.21 20.20
N SER A 385 18.17 -3.98 19.75
CA SER A 385 17.63 -2.89 20.56
C SER A 385 16.10 -2.91 20.72
N TYR A 386 15.41 -3.88 20.14
CA TYR A 386 13.94 -3.97 20.15
C TYR A 386 13.46 -5.26 20.82
N GLU A 387 12.23 -5.24 21.34
CA GLU A 387 11.62 -6.35 22.07
C GLU A 387 10.98 -7.37 21.10
N VAL A 388 11.73 -7.77 20.07
CA VAL A 388 11.31 -8.79 19.10
C VAL A 388 11.87 -10.16 19.47
N ASP A 389 11.24 -11.22 18.95
CA ASP A 389 11.66 -12.59 19.23
C ASP A 389 13.06 -12.93 18.67
N GLU A 390 13.75 -13.89 19.30
CA GLU A 390 15.13 -14.26 18.95
C GLU A 390 15.25 -14.89 17.54
N LEU A 391 14.21 -15.55 17.04
CA LEU A 391 14.19 -16.11 15.70
C LEU A 391 14.15 -15.01 14.64
N LEU A 392 13.44 -13.91 14.89
CA LEU A 392 13.46 -12.73 14.03
C LEU A 392 14.81 -12.03 14.06
N LYS A 393 15.46 -11.91 15.24
CA LYS A 393 16.84 -11.41 15.33
C LYS A 393 17.83 -12.31 14.59
N LYS A 394 17.66 -13.64 14.67
CA LYS A 394 18.44 -14.61 13.86
C LYS A 394 18.19 -14.41 12.37
N THR A 395 16.94 -14.16 11.98
CA THR A 395 16.55 -13.89 10.57
C THR A 395 17.26 -12.65 10.03
N ALA A 396 17.22 -11.53 10.77
CA ALA A 396 17.90 -10.30 10.39
C ALA A 396 19.43 -10.49 10.23
N ARG A 397 20.06 -11.20 11.18
CA ARG A 397 21.50 -11.55 11.10
C ARG A 397 21.82 -12.45 9.90
N SER A 398 20.93 -13.38 9.55
CA SER A 398 21.13 -14.29 8.42
C SER A 398 21.01 -13.56 7.08
N LEU A 399 20.08 -12.62 6.96
CA LEU A 399 19.92 -11.78 5.77
C LEU A 399 21.17 -10.92 5.48
N GLN A 400 21.98 -10.60 6.47
CA GLN A 400 23.22 -9.85 6.27
C GLN A 400 24.38 -10.74 5.82
N ARG A 401 24.47 -11.96 6.35
CA ARG A 401 25.65 -12.82 6.21
C ARG A 401 25.52 -13.84 5.08
N HIS A 402 24.32 -14.31 4.81
CA HIS A 402 24.07 -15.50 4.00
C HIS A 402 23.02 -15.27 2.91
N CYS A 403 22.76 -14.00 2.57
CA CYS A 403 21.80 -13.63 1.54
C CYS A 403 22.49 -13.44 0.19
N CYS A 404 22.07 -14.22 -0.81
CA CYS A 404 22.41 -14.01 -2.20
C CYS A 404 21.42 -13.02 -2.82
N TYR A 405 21.92 -12.06 -3.59
CA TYR A 405 21.16 -10.99 -4.21
C TYR A 405 20.99 -11.25 -5.69
N ILE A 406 19.76 -11.46 -6.14
CA ILE A 406 19.42 -11.74 -7.54
C ILE A 406 18.54 -10.59 -8.04
N GLN A 407 19.04 -9.83 -9.02
CA GLN A 407 18.26 -8.75 -9.63
C GLN A 407 17.38 -9.32 -10.75
N LEU A 408 16.09 -8.97 -10.74
CA LEU A 408 15.18 -9.21 -11.85
C LEU A 408 15.08 -7.98 -12.74
N GLU A 409 14.86 -8.21 -14.03
CA GLU A 409 14.43 -7.17 -14.95
C GLU A 409 13.00 -6.73 -14.60
N ARG A 410 12.69 -5.46 -14.85
CA ARG A 410 11.33 -4.94 -14.68
C ARG A 410 10.43 -5.56 -15.74
N ILE A 411 9.24 -5.99 -15.33
CA ILE A 411 8.16 -6.31 -16.26
C ILE A 411 7.58 -4.98 -16.74
N GLU A 412 7.67 -4.74 -18.04
CA GLU A 412 7.13 -3.54 -18.72
C GLU A 412 5.62 -3.64 -18.94
#